data_AF-A0A1D6DUE1-F1
#
_entry.id   AF-A0A1D6DUE1-F1
#
_cell.length_a   1.000
_cell.length_b   1.000
_cell.length_c   1.000
_cell.angle_alpha   90.00
_cell.angle_beta   90.00
_cell.angle_gamma   90.00
#
_symmetry.space_group_name_H-M   'P 1'
#
loop_
_entity.id
_entity.type
_entity.pdbx_description
1 polymer ?
#
loop_
_entity_poly.entity_id
_entity_poly.type
_entity_poly.pdbx_seq_one_letter_code
_entity_poly.pdbx_strand_id
1 'polypeptide(L)'
;MAKQKEGVDKRTARKMIRSTEGCAKSITLERNNKSDDVQLHDLPNDILGSILSRLTFRESSQMGLVSHTWRRLWRSCCRKLVFTSATMFQPGNRSIKHTRTNFAMRVNSFLRQLRTHPTLNKFVIKFGLRRKHTRHVNRWIRFCSVSRARHITINFTPGVKDFFMGPANSKYIFPLNVFSGPEGSSTHVRTLHLGYVCLDTTSSDFMIFANLKKLTLHKISFLGDLQCLMLPECNSLECLSISFCSLPGLSTCQPLQRLRCVRLHYCYLKKIELEAPNLTSFDLTNQPIPFVLGGSLNVMEANIKLLAKDSPYGDNLDYIYTELPAALSHVHKLSITSGLFGLFFISYIF
;
A
#
# COMPACT_ATOMS: atom_id res chain seq x y z
N MET A 1 46.17 40.40 -51.58
CA MET A 1 46.86 41.62 -51.09
C MET A 1 46.39 41.83 -49.66
N ALA A 2 47.08 41.28 -48.66
CA ALA A 2 48.26 41.81 -47.95
C ALA A 2 47.91 42.86 -46.87
N LYS A 3 48.08 42.42 -45.59
CA LYS A 3 48.44 43.15 -44.35
C LYS A 3 47.47 44.26 -43.84
N GLN A 4 47.30 44.52 -42.53
CA GLN A 4 48.17 44.31 -41.37
C GLN A 4 47.40 44.33 -40.02
N LYS A 5 48.01 43.71 -39.01
CA LYS A 5 47.55 43.40 -37.65
C LYS A 5 48.08 44.39 -36.60
N GLU A 6 47.37 44.40 -35.47
CA GLU A 6 47.81 44.53 -34.06
C GLU A 6 48.66 45.73 -33.60
N GLY A 7 48.19 46.37 -32.53
CA GLY A 7 48.98 47.21 -31.62
C GLY A 7 48.55 46.96 -30.18
N VAL A 8 49.27 46.05 -29.50
CA VAL A 8 49.35 45.95 -28.04
C VAL A 8 50.36 46.99 -27.58
N ASP A 9 50.05 47.76 -26.54
CA ASP A 9 51.06 48.53 -25.82
C ASP A 9 51.12 48.12 -24.34
N LYS A 10 52.31 47.67 -23.94
CA LYS A 10 52.75 47.38 -22.58
C LYS A 10 54.11 48.06 -22.44
N ARG A 11 54.19 49.06 -21.56
CA ARG A 11 55.19 49.22 -20.48
C ARG A 11 55.18 50.66 -20.02
N THR A 12 55.15 50.90 -18.71
CA THR A 12 56.31 51.41 -17.95
C THR A 12 55.94 51.49 -16.46
N ALA A 13 56.79 50.92 -15.62
CA ALA A 13 56.69 50.90 -14.17
C ALA A 13 57.12 52.24 -13.54
N ARG A 14 56.56 52.60 -12.37
CA ARG A 14 57.28 53.12 -11.17
C ARG A 14 56.32 53.63 -10.05
N LYS A 15 56.27 52.86 -8.97
CA LYS A 15 56.61 53.23 -7.57
C LYS A 15 55.99 54.50 -6.94
N MET A 16 55.17 54.30 -5.88
CA MET A 16 55.09 55.07 -4.60
C MET A 16 53.95 54.43 -3.76
N ILE A 17 54.18 53.58 -2.75
CA ILE A 17 54.53 53.83 -1.32
C ILE A 17 53.61 54.82 -0.60
N ARG A 18 52.72 54.29 0.27
CA ARG A 18 52.46 54.63 1.70
C ARG A 18 51.17 53.89 2.12
N SER A 19 51.21 52.85 2.97
CA SER A 19 51.53 52.78 4.41
C SER A 19 50.28 53.00 5.28
N THR A 20 49.90 51.94 6.00
CA THR A 20 49.21 51.81 7.31
C THR A 20 48.56 50.41 7.28
N GLU A 21 48.76 49.44 8.17
CA GLU A 21 49.12 49.34 9.58
C GLU A 21 49.73 47.93 9.78
N GLY A 22 50.71 47.72 10.66
CA GLY A 22 50.40 47.42 12.06
C GLY A 22 50.57 45.92 12.32
N CYS A 23 51.79 45.54 12.69
CA CYS A 23 52.25 44.18 12.97
C CYS A 23 51.49 43.55 14.16
N ALA A 24 50.66 42.54 13.88
CA ALA A 24 50.23 41.55 14.87
C ALA A 24 50.97 40.24 14.59
N LYS A 25 51.66 39.76 15.63
CA LYS A 25 52.51 38.57 15.64
C LYS A 25 51.78 37.36 15.07
N SER A 26 52.40 36.72 14.07
CA SER A 26 52.01 35.41 13.55
C SER A 26 52.06 34.38 14.67
N ILE A 27 50.91 34.05 15.25
CA ILE A 27 50.72 32.77 15.92
C ILE A 27 50.56 31.77 14.78
N THR A 28 51.64 31.07 14.45
CA THR A 28 51.57 29.92 13.55
C THR A 28 50.82 28.82 14.30
N LEU A 29 49.50 28.82 14.18
CA LEU A 29 48.69 27.65 14.48
C LEU A 29 49.05 26.63 13.41
N GLU A 30 49.92 25.69 13.73
CA GLU A 30 50.00 24.44 12.99
C GLU A 30 48.61 23.82 13.04
N ARG A 31 47.86 24.04 11.97
CA ARG A 31 46.59 23.38 11.74
C ARG A 31 46.92 21.93 11.44
N ASN A 32 46.96 21.11 12.49
CA ASN A 32 46.88 19.66 12.40
C ASN A 32 45.58 19.31 11.67
N ASN A 33 45.63 19.23 10.34
CA ASN A 33 44.57 18.69 9.51
C ASN A 33 44.56 17.15 9.63
N LYS A 34 44.32 16.62 10.83
CA LYS A 34 43.64 15.34 10.94
C LYS A 34 42.17 15.71 11.01
N SER A 35 41.47 15.63 9.88
CA SER A 35 40.02 15.58 9.96
C SER A 35 39.70 14.28 10.71
N ASP A 36 39.26 14.40 11.96
CA ASP A 36 38.49 13.35 12.61
C ASP A 36 37.12 13.28 11.91
N ASP A 37 37.14 12.96 10.61
CA ASP A 37 35.94 12.69 9.84
C ASP A 37 35.41 11.36 10.36
N VAL A 38 34.49 11.42 11.33
CA VAL A 38 33.72 10.26 11.79
C VAL A 38 33.08 9.65 10.56
N GLN A 39 33.61 8.51 10.10
CA GLN A 39 33.08 7.87 8.93
C GLN A 39 31.78 7.19 9.34
N LEU A 40 30.83 7.15 8.41
CA LEU A 40 29.55 6.48 8.66
C LEU A 40 29.73 5.00 9.04
N HIS A 41 30.88 4.38 8.70
CA HIS A 41 31.21 3.00 9.08
C HIS A 41 31.68 2.84 10.53
N ASP A 42 32.03 3.94 11.21
CA ASP A 42 32.50 3.94 12.60
C ASP A 42 31.35 4.00 13.61
N LEU A 43 30.12 4.24 13.13
CA LEU A 43 28.93 4.26 13.98
C LEU A 43 28.55 2.85 14.47
N PRO A 44 28.08 2.73 15.72
CA PRO A 44 27.50 1.50 16.26
C PRO A 44 26.38 0.90 15.39
N ASN A 45 26.32 -0.44 15.36
CA ASN A 45 25.38 -1.21 14.51
C ASN A 45 23.90 -0.88 14.77
N ASP A 46 23.54 -0.49 15.98
CA ASP A 46 22.20 -0.06 16.39
C ASP A 46 21.83 1.29 15.77
N ILE A 47 22.76 2.25 15.71
CA ILE A 47 22.58 3.53 15.02
C ILE A 47 22.43 3.29 13.51
N LEU A 48 23.30 2.46 12.92
CA LEU A 48 23.22 2.07 11.51
C LEU A 48 21.90 1.36 11.18
N GLY A 49 21.44 0.47 12.06
CA GLY A 49 20.14 -0.18 11.97
C GLY A 49 18.97 0.80 12.04
N SER A 50 19.06 1.81 12.91
CA SER A 50 18.08 2.91 13.02
C SER A 50 18.01 3.72 11.72
N ILE A 51 19.17 4.07 11.14
CA ILE A 51 19.25 4.75 9.84
C ILE A 51 18.57 3.90 8.76
N LEU A 52 18.92 2.61 8.62
CA LEU A 52 18.32 1.69 7.65
C LEU A 52 16.80 1.59 7.78
N SER A 53 16.25 1.71 9.00
CA SER A 53 14.81 1.61 9.26
C SER A 53 14.00 2.81 8.73
N ARG A 54 14.67 3.96 8.61
CA ARG A 54 14.10 5.24 8.13
C ARG A 54 14.16 5.37 6.61
N LEU A 55 15.12 4.70 5.97
CA LEU A 55 15.25 4.65 4.51
C LEU A 55 14.10 3.88 3.84
N THR A 56 13.88 4.17 2.55
CA THR A 56 13.00 3.35 1.72
C THR A 56 13.60 1.96 1.50
N PHE A 57 12.76 1.01 1.05
CA PHE A 57 13.24 -0.34 0.69
C PHE A 57 14.36 -0.29 -0.36
N ARG A 58 14.24 0.59 -1.37
CA ARG A 58 15.26 0.72 -2.43
C ARG A 58 16.57 1.26 -1.87
N GLU A 59 16.53 2.39 -1.17
CA GLU A 59 17.73 3.02 -0.58
C GLU A 59 18.42 2.08 0.41
N SER A 60 17.67 1.48 1.33
CA SER A 60 18.23 0.53 2.31
C SER A 60 18.90 -0.67 1.63
N SER A 61 18.32 -1.21 0.55
CA SER A 61 18.97 -2.28 -0.22
C SER A 61 20.25 -1.83 -0.93
N GLN A 62 20.28 -0.59 -1.43
CA GLN A 62 21.47 -0.02 -2.08
C GLN A 62 22.60 0.23 -1.08
N MET A 63 22.27 0.57 0.17
CA MET A 63 23.27 0.70 1.23
C MET A 63 24.02 -0.62 1.46
N GLY A 64 23.35 -1.77 1.31
CA GLY A 64 24.00 -3.08 1.35
C GLY A 64 25.04 -3.32 0.24
N LEU A 65 25.13 -2.44 -0.76
CA LEU A 65 26.17 -2.48 -1.79
C LEU A 65 27.41 -1.68 -1.41
N VAL A 66 27.30 -0.74 -0.46
CA VAL A 66 28.39 0.18 -0.08
C VAL A 66 29.48 -0.52 0.71
N SER A 67 29.14 -1.41 1.66
CA SER A 67 30.13 -2.22 2.36
C SER A 67 29.57 -3.53 2.89
N HIS A 68 30.47 -4.43 3.32
CA HIS A 68 30.09 -5.69 3.95
C HIS A 68 29.27 -5.50 5.24
N THR A 69 29.56 -4.46 6.01
CA THR A 69 28.84 -4.11 7.25
C THR A 69 27.40 -3.75 6.96
N TRP A 70 27.17 -2.81 6.03
CA TRP A 70 25.81 -2.44 5.60
C TRP A 70 25.06 -3.59 4.98
N ARG A 71 25.74 -4.45 4.21
CA ARG A 71 25.13 -5.64 3.63
C ARG A 71 24.61 -6.59 4.71
N ARG A 72 25.42 -6.81 5.76
CA ARG A 72 25.05 -7.67 6.89
C ARG A 72 23.87 -7.08 7.65
N LEU A 73 23.94 -5.79 8.00
CA LEU A 73 22.89 -5.07 8.73
C LEU A 73 21.58 -5.01 7.94
N TRP A 74 21.62 -4.73 6.65
CA TRP A 74 20.42 -4.74 5.81
C TRP A 74 19.75 -6.12 5.83
N ARG A 75 20.52 -7.21 5.68
CA ARG A 75 19.98 -8.58 5.69
C ARG A 75 19.35 -8.99 7.02
N SER A 76 19.76 -8.40 8.15
CA SER A 76 19.25 -8.72 9.49
C SER A 76 18.19 -7.74 10.00
N CYS A 77 18.23 -6.47 9.57
CA CYS A 77 17.41 -5.40 10.13
C CYS A 77 16.30 -4.91 9.18
N CYS A 78 16.24 -5.42 7.94
CA CYS A 78 15.19 -4.99 7.00
C CYS A 78 13.80 -5.42 7.47
N ARG A 79 12.97 -4.44 7.89
CA ARG A 79 11.59 -4.67 8.36
C ARG A 79 10.52 -4.35 7.31
N LYS A 80 10.90 -3.86 6.14
CA LYS A 80 9.98 -3.39 5.08
C LYS A 80 10.42 -3.95 3.74
N LEU A 81 9.71 -4.94 3.22
CA LEU A 81 9.94 -5.50 1.89
C LEU A 81 8.87 -4.99 0.93
N VAL A 82 9.30 -4.32 -0.14
CA VAL A 82 8.40 -3.70 -1.11
C VAL A 82 8.82 -4.08 -2.53
N PHE A 83 8.14 -5.06 -3.10
CA PHE A 83 8.38 -5.57 -4.45
C PHE A 83 7.31 -5.03 -5.40
N THR A 84 7.66 -4.01 -6.17
CA THR A 84 6.81 -3.40 -7.20
C THR A 84 7.59 -3.26 -8.49
N SER A 85 6.93 -2.84 -9.58
CA SER A 85 7.65 -2.49 -10.80
C SER A 85 8.75 -1.45 -10.54
N ALA A 86 8.45 -0.41 -9.74
CA ALA A 86 9.39 0.68 -9.46
C ALA A 86 10.59 0.27 -8.59
N THR A 87 10.42 -0.70 -7.68
CA THR A 87 11.54 -1.16 -6.85
C THR A 87 12.36 -2.25 -7.53
N MET A 88 11.74 -3.02 -8.43
CA MET A 88 12.39 -4.16 -9.08
C MET A 88 13.00 -3.82 -10.43
N PHE A 89 12.54 -2.77 -11.10
CA PHE A 89 13.06 -2.32 -12.38
C PHE A 89 13.48 -0.85 -12.27
N GLN A 90 14.73 -0.58 -12.62
CA GLN A 90 15.25 0.79 -12.64
C GLN A 90 14.66 1.55 -13.84
N PRO A 91 14.14 2.77 -13.64
CA PRO A 91 13.74 3.63 -14.75
C PRO A 91 14.89 3.80 -15.74
N GLY A 92 14.60 3.72 -17.05
CA GLY A 92 15.60 3.88 -18.12
C GLY A 92 16.45 2.64 -18.41
N ASN A 93 16.47 1.63 -17.54
CA ASN A 93 17.21 0.40 -17.80
C ASN A 93 16.43 -0.52 -18.76
N ARG A 94 16.81 -0.49 -20.05
CA ARG A 94 16.18 -1.28 -21.12
C ARG A 94 16.72 -2.71 -21.24
N SER A 95 17.81 -3.05 -20.55
CA SER A 95 18.44 -4.38 -20.68
C SER A 95 17.58 -5.49 -20.08
N ILE A 96 16.71 -5.16 -19.12
CA ILE A 96 15.86 -6.12 -18.43
C ILE A 96 14.41 -5.86 -18.77
N LYS A 97 13.84 -6.77 -19.56
CA LYS A 97 12.42 -6.72 -19.91
C LYS A 97 11.55 -6.77 -18.65
N HIS A 98 10.51 -5.94 -18.62
CA HIS A 98 9.51 -5.86 -17.54
C HIS A 98 8.51 -7.03 -17.61
N THR A 99 9.02 -8.26 -17.54
CA THR A 99 8.20 -9.47 -17.63
C THR A 99 7.86 -10.02 -16.25
N ARG A 100 6.77 -10.79 -16.17
CA ARG A 100 6.35 -11.52 -14.97
C ARG A 100 7.43 -12.49 -14.48
N THR A 101 8.14 -13.15 -15.41
CA THR A 101 9.26 -14.05 -15.11
C THR A 101 10.43 -13.30 -14.49
N ASN A 102 10.87 -12.18 -15.10
CA ASN A 102 11.98 -11.39 -14.57
C ASN A 102 11.65 -10.79 -13.20
N PHE A 103 10.41 -10.32 -13.02
CA PHE A 103 9.94 -9.87 -11.72
C PHE A 103 10.06 -10.98 -10.68
N ALA A 104 9.53 -12.18 -10.96
CA ALA A 104 9.58 -13.31 -10.06
C ALA A 104 11.02 -13.74 -9.73
N MET A 105 11.92 -13.80 -10.72
CA MET A 105 13.34 -14.13 -10.52
C MET A 105 14.03 -13.12 -9.60
N ARG A 106 13.77 -11.82 -9.79
CA ARG A 106 14.30 -10.77 -8.92
C ARG A 106 13.78 -10.91 -7.50
N VAL A 107 12.46 -11.10 -7.30
CA VAL A 107 11.88 -11.30 -5.96
C VAL A 107 12.54 -12.51 -5.28
N ASN A 108 12.66 -13.63 -5.98
CA ASN A 108 13.34 -14.82 -5.47
C ASN A 108 14.80 -14.56 -5.09
N SER A 109 15.53 -13.79 -5.91
CA SER A 109 16.92 -13.41 -5.62
C SER A 109 17.01 -12.58 -4.34
N PHE A 110 16.13 -11.59 -4.17
CA PHE A 110 16.09 -10.77 -2.95
C PHE A 110 15.74 -11.59 -1.71
N LEU A 111 14.68 -12.39 -1.76
CA LEU A 111 14.25 -13.18 -0.60
C LEU A 111 15.30 -14.22 -0.16
N ARG A 112 16.08 -14.79 -1.10
CA ARG A 112 17.19 -15.69 -0.78
C ARG A 112 18.35 -15.03 -0.04
N GLN A 113 18.50 -13.71 -0.16
CA GLN A 113 19.60 -12.98 0.49
C GLN A 113 19.29 -12.60 1.94
N LEU A 114 18.02 -12.63 2.34
CA LEU A 114 17.60 -12.25 3.68
C LEU A 114 17.83 -13.42 4.65
N ARG A 115 18.42 -13.13 5.82
CA ARG A 115 18.57 -14.13 6.89
C ARG A 115 17.23 -14.29 7.64
N THR A 116 17.12 -15.39 8.38
CA THR A 116 15.92 -15.80 9.11
C THR A 116 15.44 -14.79 10.16
N HIS A 117 14.14 -14.48 10.07
CA HIS A 117 13.13 -14.12 11.09
C HIS A 117 13.25 -12.90 12.03
N PRO A 118 13.74 -11.71 11.64
CA PRO A 118 13.23 -10.50 12.28
C PRO A 118 11.73 -10.37 11.96
N THR A 119 10.91 -9.99 12.94
CA THR A 119 9.49 -9.72 12.71
C THR A 119 9.35 -8.64 11.63
N LEU A 120 8.77 -9.01 10.50
CA LEU A 120 8.61 -8.11 9.36
C LEU A 120 7.44 -7.17 9.64
N ASN A 121 7.67 -5.87 9.53
CA ASN A 121 6.59 -4.92 9.70
C ASN A 121 5.69 -4.89 8.46
N LYS A 122 6.30 -4.82 7.27
CA LYS A 122 5.58 -4.61 6.01
C LYS A 122 6.10 -5.52 4.89
N PHE A 123 5.17 -6.22 4.22
CA PHE A 123 5.42 -7.07 3.07
C PHE A 123 4.48 -6.67 1.92
N VAL A 124 5.04 -6.20 0.82
CA VAL A 124 4.27 -5.72 -0.33
C VAL A 124 4.76 -6.39 -1.60
N ILE A 125 3.84 -6.97 -2.36
CA ILE A 125 4.05 -7.43 -3.73
C ILE A 125 2.98 -6.80 -4.61
N LYS A 126 3.40 -5.96 -5.57
CA LYS A 126 2.52 -5.35 -6.57
C LYS A 126 3.06 -5.56 -7.98
N PHE A 127 2.53 -6.56 -8.67
CA PHE A 127 2.88 -6.85 -10.06
C PHE A 127 1.82 -7.78 -10.65
N GLY A 128 1.46 -7.64 -11.92
CA GLY A 128 0.34 -8.34 -12.56
C GLY A 128 0.53 -9.86 -12.73
N LEU A 129 0.80 -10.61 -11.67
CA LEU A 129 1.01 -12.06 -11.68
C LEU A 129 -0.30 -12.82 -11.86
N ARG A 130 -0.18 -14.06 -12.34
CA ARG A 130 -1.28 -14.95 -12.73
C ARG A 130 -1.10 -16.33 -12.10
N ARG A 131 -2.13 -17.17 -12.16
CA ARG A 131 -2.15 -18.55 -11.66
C ARG A 131 -0.96 -19.41 -12.10
N LYS A 132 -0.42 -19.21 -13.30
CA LYS A 132 0.82 -19.90 -13.73
C LYS A 132 2.06 -19.65 -12.86
N HIS A 133 2.05 -18.62 -12.01
CA HIS A 133 3.15 -18.27 -11.10
C HIS A 133 2.92 -18.75 -9.66
N THR A 134 1.89 -19.58 -9.40
CA THR A 134 1.51 -20.06 -8.06
C THR A 134 2.69 -20.59 -7.26
N ARG A 135 3.60 -21.36 -7.86
CA ARG A 135 4.77 -21.91 -7.16
C ARG A 135 5.65 -20.82 -6.53
N HIS A 136 5.89 -19.71 -7.24
CA HIS A 136 6.66 -18.60 -6.71
C HIS A 136 5.89 -17.86 -5.62
N VAL A 137 4.63 -17.52 -5.89
CA VAL A 137 3.80 -16.76 -4.97
C VAL A 137 3.59 -17.52 -3.66
N ASN A 138 3.27 -18.81 -3.70
CA ASN A 138 3.14 -19.65 -2.49
C ASN A 138 4.39 -19.61 -1.61
N ARG A 139 5.58 -19.64 -2.22
CA ARG A 139 6.85 -19.52 -1.46
C ARG A 139 6.96 -18.15 -0.78
N TRP A 140 6.54 -17.08 -1.45
CA TRP A 140 6.56 -15.73 -0.90
C TRP A 140 5.53 -15.53 0.22
N ILE A 141 4.33 -16.10 0.08
CA ILE A 141 3.31 -16.07 1.12
C ILE A 141 3.79 -16.83 2.36
N ARG A 142 4.41 -18.01 2.19
CA ARG A 142 5.04 -18.73 3.29
C ARG A 142 6.14 -17.91 3.97
N PHE A 143 7.04 -17.30 3.19
CA PHE A 143 8.07 -16.41 3.74
C PHE A 143 7.45 -15.28 4.58
N CYS A 144 6.39 -14.65 4.06
CA CYS A 144 5.64 -13.58 4.72
C CYS A 144 5.00 -14.05 6.04
N SER A 145 4.40 -15.24 6.04
CA SER A 145 3.79 -15.87 7.22
C SER A 145 4.83 -16.15 8.31
N VAL A 146 5.91 -16.88 7.98
CA VAL A 146 6.97 -17.21 8.96
C VAL A 146 7.71 -15.95 9.45
N SER A 147 7.78 -14.89 8.64
CA SER A 147 8.34 -13.60 9.07
C SER A 147 7.38 -12.77 9.94
N ARG A 148 6.20 -13.29 10.29
CA ARG A 148 5.19 -12.63 11.14
C ARG A 148 4.82 -11.24 10.63
N ALA A 149 4.64 -11.14 9.31
CA ALA A 149 4.38 -9.87 8.64
C ALA A 149 3.09 -9.20 9.17
N ARG A 150 3.20 -7.96 9.65
CA ARG A 150 2.04 -7.23 10.20
C ARG A 150 1.18 -6.57 9.13
N HIS A 151 1.83 -6.03 8.09
CA HIS A 151 1.18 -5.30 7.02
C HIS A 151 1.44 -5.99 5.68
N ILE A 152 0.45 -6.75 5.20
CA ILE A 152 0.55 -7.58 4.01
C ILE A 152 -0.23 -6.94 2.86
N THR A 153 0.42 -6.81 1.71
CA THR A 153 -0.21 -6.33 0.47
C THR A 153 0.18 -7.23 -0.68
N ILE A 154 -0.78 -7.96 -1.24
CA ILE A 154 -0.61 -8.79 -2.41
C ILE A 154 -1.57 -8.29 -3.47
N ASN A 155 -1.06 -7.56 -4.46
CA ASN A 155 -1.88 -6.97 -5.50
C ASN A 155 -1.33 -7.36 -6.88
N PHE A 156 -2.10 -8.17 -7.59
CA PHE A 156 -1.78 -8.64 -8.92
C PHE A 156 -2.62 -7.99 -10.01
N THR A 157 -3.23 -6.83 -9.72
CA THR A 157 -3.94 -6.06 -10.74
C THR A 157 -2.94 -5.73 -11.86
N PRO A 158 -3.26 -6.10 -13.11
CA PRO A 158 -2.41 -5.76 -14.25
C PRO A 158 -2.24 -4.24 -14.36
N GLY A 159 -1.05 -3.80 -14.76
CA GLY A 159 -0.83 -2.37 -15.02
C GLY A 159 -1.59 -1.92 -16.26
N VAL A 160 -1.72 -0.61 -16.46
CA VAL A 160 -2.49 0.00 -17.56
C VAL A 160 -2.06 -0.52 -18.95
N LYS A 161 -0.79 -0.92 -19.11
CA LYS A 161 -0.27 -1.50 -20.37
C LYS A 161 -0.75 -2.94 -20.65
N ASP A 162 -1.19 -3.67 -19.63
CA ASP A 162 -1.83 -4.99 -19.74
C ASP A 162 -3.36 -4.78 -19.74
N PHE A 163 -3.92 -4.29 -20.85
CA PHE A 163 -5.36 -4.03 -20.98
C PHE A 163 -6.22 -5.30 -20.88
N PHE A 164 -5.65 -6.47 -21.16
CA PHE A 164 -6.35 -7.74 -21.07
C PHE A 164 -6.43 -8.22 -19.62
N MET A 165 -7.57 -7.93 -18.99
CA MET A 165 -8.03 -8.68 -17.83
C MET A 165 -8.26 -10.12 -18.28
N GLY A 166 -7.26 -10.99 -18.09
CA GLY A 166 -7.41 -12.42 -18.36
C GLY A 166 -8.61 -13.01 -17.59
N PRO A 167 -9.13 -14.17 -18.03
CA PRO A 167 -10.32 -14.80 -17.47
C PRO A 167 -10.20 -15.00 -15.96
N ALA A 168 -11.32 -15.12 -15.25
CA ALA A 168 -11.36 -15.25 -13.79
C ALA A 168 -10.46 -16.39 -13.27
N ASN A 169 -10.42 -17.52 -14.00
CA ASN A 169 -9.57 -18.68 -13.69
C ASN A 169 -8.05 -18.40 -13.79
N SER A 170 -7.64 -17.25 -14.36
CA SER A 170 -6.25 -16.84 -14.46
C SER A 170 -5.72 -16.18 -13.17
N LYS A 171 -6.60 -15.84 -12.22
CA LYS A 171 -6.22 -15.26 -10.94
C LYS A 171 -5.51 -16.29 -10.06
N TYR A 172 -4.53 -15.83 -9.31
CA TYR A 172 -3.86 -16.65 -8.30
C TYR A 172 -4.83 -16.98 -7.16
N ILE A 173 -4.90 -18.24 -6.73
CA ILE A 173 -5.69 -18.63 -5.56
C ILE A 173 -4.85 -18.34 -4.32
N PHE A 174 -5.35 -17.44 -3.46
CA PHE A 174 -4.65 -17.04 -2.25
C PHE A 174 -4.88 -18.09 -1.14
N PRO A 175 -3.81 -18.67 -0.56
CA PRO A 175 -3.94 -19.73 0.43
C PRO A 175 -4.13 -19.13 1.82
N LEU A 176 -5.39 -18.94 2.23
CA LEU A 176 -5.74 -18.40 3.55
C LEU A 176 -5.14 -19.26 4.68
N ASN A 177 -5.20 -20.59 4.55
CA ASN A 177 -4.72 -21.57 5.52
C ASN A 177 -3.23 -21.49 5.90
N VAL A 178 -2.38 -20.80 5.10
CA VAL A 178 -0.95 -20.60 5.41
C VAL A 178 -0.75 -19.76 6.68
N PHE A 179 -1.81 -19.11 7.17
CA PHE A 179 -1.80 -18.31 8.39
C PHE A 179 -2.50 -18.99 9.59
N SER A 180 -2.98 -20.25 9.46
CA SER A 180 -3.75 -20.97 10.50
C SER A 180 -2.93 -21.81 11.48
N GLY A 181 -1.60 -21.93 11.33
CA GLY A 181 -0.79 -22.92 12.06
C GLY A 181 -0.13 -22.40 13.35
N PRO A 182 0.32 -23.29 14.27
CA PRO A 182 1.05 -22.93 15.49
C PRO A 182 2.37 -22.18 15.21
N GLU A 183 3.06 -22.49 14.11
CA GLU A 183 4.26 -21.78 13.64
C GLU A 183 3.97 -20.47 12.89
N GLY A 184 2.71 -20.21 12.56
CA GLY A 184 2.26 -19.19 11.61
C GLY A 184 1.01 -18.45 12.06
N SER A 185 0.83 -18.25 13.36
CA SER A 185 -0.31 -17.53 13.92
C SER A 185 -0.42 -16.13 13.31
N SER A 186 -1.46 -15.96 12.49
CA SER A 186 -2.03 -14.73 11.93
C SER A 186 -2.27 -13.58 12.92
N THR A 187 -2.14 -13.82 14.22
CA THR A 187 -2.32 -12.82 15.31
C THR A 187 -1.49 -11.55 15.12
N HIS A 188 -0.47 -11.59 14.27
CA HIS A 188 0.38 -10.44 13.94
C HIS A 188 -0.18 -9.57 12.82
N VAL A 189 -1.00 -10.15 11.94
CA VAL A 189 -1.50 -9.47 10.74
C VAL A 189 -2.52 -8.43 11.15
N ARG A 190 -2.16 -7.17 10.97
CA ARG A 190 -3.01 -6.01 11.28
C ARG A 190 -3.68 -5.45 10.04
N THR A 191 -3.02 -5.54 8.88
CA THR A 191 -3.59 -5.06 7.63
C THR A 191 -3.36 -6.05 6.51
N LEU A 192 -4.42 -6.39 5.80
CA LEU A 192 -4.40 -7.29 4.65
C LEU A 192 -5.02 -6.58 3.46
N HIS A 193 -4.23 -6.40 2.41
CA HIS A 193 -4.71 -5.89 1.13
C HIS A 193 -4.49 -6.95 0.05
N LEU A 194 -5.59 -7.42 -0.52
CA LEU A 194 -5.60 -8.38 -1.62
C LEU A 194 -6.17 -7.71 -2.87
N GLY A 195 -5.44 -7.80 -3.97
CA GLY A 195 -5.81 -7.24 -5.26
C GLY A 195 -5.69 -8.28 -6.36
N TYR A 196 -6.76 -8.48 -7.12
CA TYR A 196 -6.78 -9.36 -8.29
C TYR A 196 -6.33 -10.80 -8.00
N VAL A 197 -6.88 -11.38 -6.93
CA VAL A 197 -6.69 -12.78 -6.54
C VAL A 197 -8.03 -13.49 -6.46
N CYS A 198 -7.98 -14.82 -6.43
CA CYS A 198 -9.11 -15.67 -6.12
C CYS A 198 -9.02 -16.12 -4.67
N LEU A 199 -10.14 -16.08 -3.95
CA LEU A 199 -10.27 -16.66 -2.61
C LEU A 199 -11.06 -17.96 -2.72
N ASP A 200 -10.49 -19.02 -2.17
CA ASP A 200 -11.20 -20.26 -1.98
C ASP A 200 -11.94 -20.19 -0.65
N THR A 201 -13.27 -20.30 -0.70
CA THR A 201 -14.14 -20.18 0.47
C THR A 201 -14.84 -21.50 0.78
N THR A 202 -14.43 -22.59 0.13
CA THR A 202 -14.93 -23.93 0.42
C THR A 202 -14.43 -24.46 1.77
N SER A 203 -13.31 -23.94 2.26
CA SER A 203 -12.86 -24.09 3.65
C SER A 203 -13.16 -22.80 4.42
N SER A 204 -13.83 -22.92 5.58
CA SER A 204 -14.30 -21.82 6.44
C SER A 204 -13.16 -21.03 7.13
N ASP A 205 -12.19 -20.54 6.36
CA ASP A 205 -10.86 -20.17 6.83
C ASP A 205 -10.69 -18.67 7.09
N PHE A 206 -11.72 -17.82 6.98
CA PHE A 206 -11.53 -16.41 7.29
C PHE A 206 -11.26 -16.15 8.79
N MET A 207 -11.67 -17.08 9.67
CA MET A 207 -11.42 -17.07 11.13
C MET A 207 -9.94 -16.86 11.50
N ILE A 208 -9.05 -17.08 10.55
CA ILE A 208 -7.62 -16.98 10.76
C ILE A 208 -7.23 -15.58 11.20
N PHE A 209 -7.78 -14.46 10.70
CA PHE A 209 -7.22 -13.12 10.98
C PHE A 209 -7.83 -12.35 12.17
N ALA A 210 -7.84 -12.94 13.38
CA ALA A 210 -8.48 -12.35 14.57
C ALA A 210 -8.05 -10.90 14.93
N ASN A 211 -6.79 -10.52 14.70
CA ASN A 211 -6.24 -9.19 15.03
C ASN A 211 -6.22 -8.21 13.86
N LEU A 212 -6.92 -8.53 12.77
CA LEU A 212 -6.97 -7.70 11.58
C LEU A 212 -7.71 -6.40 11.88
N LYS A 213 -7.03 -5.27 11.69
CA LYS A 213 -7.59 -3.93 11.81
C LYS A 213 -8.09 -3.39 10.48
N LYS A 214 -7.45 -3.77 9.37
CA LYS A 214 -7.84 -3.30 8.04
C LYS A 214 -7.86 -4.42 7.02
N LEU A 215 -9.00 -4.59 6.38
CA LEU A 215 -9.17 -5.48 5.24
C LEU A 215 -9.42 -4.65 3.98
N THR A 216 -8.68 -4.95 2.90
CA THR A 216 -8.95 -4.38 1.59
C THR A 216 -8.98 -5.48 0.53
N LEU A 217 -10.12 -5.60 -0.13
CA LEU A 217 -10.38 -6.56 -1.19
C LEU A 217 -10.63 -5.79 -2.50
N HIS A 218 -9.79 -6.02 -3.51
CA HIS A 218 -9.90 -5.34 -4.79
C HIS A 218 -9.90 -6.36 -5.94
N LYS A 219 -10.93 -6.35 -6.79
CA LYS A 219 -11.02 -7.28 -7.94
C LYS A 219 -10.90 -8.75 -7.54
N ILE A 220 -11.48 -9.13 -6.41
CA ILE A 220 -11.46 -10.51 -5.92
C ILE A 220 -12.46 -11.35 -6.71
N SER A 221 -12.08 -12.59 -7.04
CA SER A 221 -13.04 -13.64 -7.40
C SER A 221 -13.13 -14.64 -6.25
N PHE A 222 -14.24 -15.35 -6.17
CA PHE A 222 -14.45 -16.36 -5.17
C PHE A 222 -14.65 -17.71 -5.86
N LEU A 223 -14.09 -18.76 -5.28
CA LEU A 223 -14.28 -20.15 -5.70
C LEU A 223 -15.26 -20.82 -4.74
N GLY A 224 -16.26 -21.50 -5.30
CA GLY A 224 -17.35 -22.11 -4.54
C GLY A 224 -18.64 -21.30 -4.63
N ASP A 225 -19.73 -21.89 -4.14
CA ASP A 225 -21.04 -21.25 -4.10
C ASP A 225 -21.16 -20.40 -2.82
N LEU A 226 -20.52 -19.23 -2.84
CA LEU A 226 -20.71 -18.27 -1.76
C LEU A 226 -22.10 -17.69 -1.86
N GLN A 227 -22.92 -17.88 -0.83
CA GLN A 227 -24.19 -17.17 -0.70
C GLN A 227 -23.99 -15.77 -0.09
N CYS A 228 -22.96 -15.61 0.75
CA CYS A 228 -22.59 -14.33 1.36
C CYS A 228 -21.12 -14.35 1.81
N LEU A 229 -20.44 -13.21 1.77
CA LEU A 229 -19.16 -13.06 2.46
C LEU A 229 -19.43 -12.74 3.94
N MET A 230 -19.31 -13.76 4.79
CA MET A 230 -19.39 -13.58 6.24
C MET A 230 -18.07 -13.05 6.77
N LEU A 231 -18.10 -11.87 7.39
CA LEU A 231 -16.96 -11.39 8.16
C LEU A 231 -16.94 -12.15 9.50
N PRO A 232 -15.86 -12.89 9.82
CA PRO A 232 -15.75 -13.64 11.07
C PRO A 232 -15.59 -12.69 12.27
N GLU A 233 -15.40 -13.24 13.48
CA GLU A 233 -15.11 -12.56 14.77
C GLU A 233 -13.81 -11.69 14.73
N CYS A 234 -13.70 -10.80 13.76
CA CYS A 234 -12.66 -9.79 13.68
C CYS A 234 -12.99 -8.69 14.70
N ASN A 235 -12.87 -8.99 15.98
CA ASN A 235 -13.08 -8.05 17.08
C ASN A 235 -12.16 -6.82 16.99
N SER A 236 -11.13 -6.89 16.15
CA SER A 236 -10.19 -5.80 15.90
C SER A 236 -10.43 -5.00 14.62
N LEU A 237 -11.41 -5.36 13.77
CA LEU A 237 -11.57 -4.73 12.47
C LEU A 237 -12.04 -3.29 12.61
N GLU A 238 -11.23 -2.35 12.13
CA GLU A 238 -11.48 -0.92 12.16
C GLU A 238 -11.89 -0.37 10.79
N CYS A 239 -11.41 -0.98 9.70
CA CYS A 239 -11.70 -0.52 8.35
C CYS A 239 -11.85 -1.68 7.35
N LEU A 240 -12.98 -1.67 6.64
CA LEU A 240 -13.29 -2.56 5.52
C LEU A 240 -13.32 -1.77 4.21
N SER A 241 -12.66 -2.27 3.19
CA SER A 241 -12.75 -1.72 1.83
C SER A 241 -12.88 -2.83 0.81
N ILE A 242 -13.95 -2.81 0.02
CA ILE A 242 -14.20 -3.77 -1.05
C ILE A 242 -14.44 -3.00 -2.34
N SER A 243 -13.75 -3.37 -3.40
CA SER A 243 -13.89 -2.70 -4.69
C SER A 243 -13.79 -3.64 -5.88
N PHE A 244 -14.63 -3.41 -6.90
CA PHE A 244 -14.65 -4.20 -8.14
C PHE A 244 -14.81 -5.71 -7.90
N CYS A 245 -15.58 -6.09 -6.88
CA CYS A 245 -15.87 -7.49 -6.55
C CYS A 245 -17.30 -7.84 -6.96
N SER A 246 -17.51 -9.10 -7.35
CA SER A 246 -18.85 -9.67 -7.50
C SER A 246 -19.09 -10.60 -6.32
N LEU A 247 -20.10 -10.28 -5.51
CA LEU A 247 -20.42 -10.91 -4.23
C LEU A 247 -21.95 -10.95 -4.13
N PRO A 248 -22.60 -12.07 -3.83
CA PRO A 248 -24.06 -12.08 -3.71
C PRO A 248 -24.57 -11.22 -2.55
N GLY A 249 -23.84 -11.20 -1.43
CA GLY A 249 -24.12 -10.35 -0.29
C GLY A 249 -22.90 -10.13 0.58
N LEU A 250 -23.00 -9.15 1.47
CA LEU A 250 -22.04 -8.88 2.54
C LEU A 250 -22.79 -8.82 3.87
N SER A 251 -22.49 -9.72 4.80
CA SER A 251 -23.11 -9.69 6.11
C SER A 251 -22.17 -10.08 7.25
N THR A 252 -22.60 -9.75 8.47
CA THR A 252 -21.87 -10.02 9.71
C THR A 252 -22.63 -11.01 10.58
N CYS A 253 -21.92 -11.95 11.22
CA CYS A 253 -22.53 -12.87 12.19
C CYS A 253 -22.82 -12.19 13.55
N GLN A 254 -22.11 -11.10 13.85
CA GLN A 254 -22.15 -10.39 15.13
C GLN A 254 -21.84 -8.90 14.93
N PRO A 255 -22.20 -8.03 15.88
CA PRO A 255 -21.85 -6.61 15.83
C PRO A 255 -20.34 -6.38 15.75
N LEU A 256 -19.87 -5.68 14.71
CA LEU A 256 -18.48 -5.29 14.53
C LEU A 256 -18.16 -4.03 15.35
N GLN A 257 -17.96 -4.22 16.66
CA GLN A 257 -17.81 -3.15 17.65
C GLN A 257 -16.69 -2.13 17.37
N ARG A 258 -15.63 -2.53 16.67
CA ARG A 258 -14.49 -1.63 16.36
C ARG A 258 -14.53 -1.04 14.96
N LEU A 259 -15.50 -1.42 14.13
CA LEU A 259 -15.55 -1.00 12.74
C LEU A 259 -15.96 0.47 12.65
N ARG A 260 -15.07 1.29 12.10
CA ARG A 260 -15.25 2.74 11.97
C ARG A 260 -15.44 3.19 10.54
N CYS A 261 -14.90 2.42 9.58
CA CYS A 261 -14.87 2.81 8.18
C CYS A 261 -15.25 1.66 7.26
N VAL A 262 -16.27 1.86 6.43
CA VAL A 262 -16.68 0.94 5.36
C VAL A 262 -16.62 1.66 4.02
N ARG A 263 -15.98 1.03 3.03
CA ARG A 263 -15.88 1.56 1.66
C ARG A 263 -16.24 0.49 0.64
N LEU A 264 -17.26 0.74 -0.17
CA LEU A 264 -17.77 -0.20 -1.17
C LEU A 264 -17.85 0.49 -2.53
N HIS A 265 -16.99 0.07 -3.46
CA HIS A 265 -16.84 0.76 -4.76
C HIS A 265 -16.97 -0.19 -5.95
N TYR A 266 -17.92 0.07 -6.84
CA TYR A 266 -18.10 -0.67 -8.10
C TYR A 266 -18.27 -2.18 -7.89
N CYS A 267 -19.07 -2.58 -6.89
CA CYS A 267 -19.28 -3.98 -6.56
C CYS A 267 -20.64 -4.47 -7.09
N TYR A 268 -20.69 -5.67 -7.66
CA TYR A 268 -21.98 -6.34 -7.89
C TYR A 268 -22.38 -7.03 -6.58
N LEU A 269 -23.33 -6.43 -5.86
CA LEU A 269 -23.89 -6.89 -4.57
C LEU A 269 -25.41 -6.85 -4.63
N LYS A 270 -26.11 -7.85 -4.05
CA LYS A 270 -27.57 -7.80 -3.94
C LYS A 270 -28.04 -7.08 -2.68
N LYS A 271 -27.30 -7.23 -1.57
CA LYS A 271 -27.61 -6.61 -0.27
C LYS A 271 -26.39 -6.47 0.62
N ILE A 272 -26.46 -5.55 1.57
CA ILE A 272 -25.45 -5.34 2.62
C ILE A 272 -26.14 -5.34 3.98
N GLU A 273 -25.72 -6.20 4.89
CA GLU A 273 -26.27 -6.31 6.25
C GLU A 273 -25.12 -6.31 7.25
N LEU A 274 -24.68 -5.12 7.64
CA LEU A 274 -23.58 -4.95 8.59
C LEU A 274 -24.17 -4.46 9.90
N GLU A 275 -23.81 -5.08 11.01
CA GLU A 275 -24.13 -4.53 12.33
C GLU A 275 -22.88 -3.83 12.86
N ALA A 276 -22.82 -2.50 12.76
CA ALA A 276 -21.62 -1.72 13.08
C ALA A 276 -21.95 -0.49 13.95
N PRO A 277 -22.13 -0.67 15.28
CA PRO A 277 -22.67 0.38 16.16
C PRO A 277 -21.76 1.60 16.34
N ASN A 278 -20.47 1.47 16.01
CA ASN A 278 -19.47 2.53 16.12
C ASN A 278 -18.98 3.03 14.75
N LEU A 279 -19.77 2.85 13.70
CA LEU A 279 -19.42 3.27 12.35
C LEU A 279 -19.43 4.80 12.25
N THR A 280 -18.29 5.39 11.87
CA THR A 280 -18.15 6.85 11.72
C THR A 280 -18.07 7.29 10.26
N SER A 281 -17.74 6.38 9.34
CA SER A 281 -17.56 6.69 7.92
C SER A 281 -18.07 5.56 7.03
N PHE A 282 -18.97 5.90 6.11
CA PHE A 282 -19.48 5.02 5.08
C PHE A 282 -19.34 5.67 3.71
N ASP A 283 -18.69 4.97 2.78
CA ASP A 283 -18.49 5.43 1.42
C ASP A 283 -18.97 4.35 0.45
N LEU A 284 -19.98 4.68 -0.33
CA LEU A 284 -20.61 3.79 -1.29
C LEU A 284 -20.58 4.45 -2.67
N THR A 285 -19.84 3.88 -3.61
CA THR A 285 -19.90 4.25 -5.03
C THR A 285 -20.41 3.05 -5.80
N ASN A 286 -21.71 2.99 -6.09
CA ASN A 286 -22.30 1.80 -6.69
C ASN A 286 -23.66 2.04 -7.35
N GLN A 287 -24.19 1.01 -8.00
CA GLN A 287 -25.63 0.96 -8.32
C GLN A 287 -26.46 0.98 -7.03
N PRO A 288 -27.75 1.35 -7.08
CA PRO A 288 -28.66 1.24 -5.94
C PRO A 288 -28.68 -0.19 -5.36
N ILE A 289 -28.39 -0.33 -4.06
CA ILE A 289 -28.30 -1.62 -3.36
C ILE A 289 -28.88 -1.45 -1.96
N PRO A 290 -29.86 -2.28 -1.54
CA PRO A 290 -30.39 -2.21 -0.18
C PRO A 290 -29.28 -2.51 0.84
N PHE A 291 -29.21 -1.69 1.90
CA PHE A 291 -28.25 -1.88 2.97
C PHE A 291 -28.82 -1.57 4.36
N VAL A 292 -28.32 -2.29 5.36
CA VAL A 292 -28.59 -2.09 6.79
C VAL A 292 -27.25 -2.02 7.51
N LEU A 293 -27.03 -0.99 8.33
CA LEU A 293 -25.74 -0.74 9.01
C LEU A 293 -25.79 -0.91 10.54
N GLY A 294 -26.94 -1.36 11.08
CA GLY A 294 -27.22 -1.34 12.51
C GLY A 294 -27.36 0.10 13.04
N GLY A 295 -28.03 0.29 14.18
CA GLY A 295 -28.10 1.61 14.80
C GLY A 295 -26.70 2.08 15.20
N SER A 296 -26.20 3.15 14.58
CA SER A 296 -24.94 3.79 15.00
C SER A 296 -25.27 4.87 16.03
N LEU A 297 -24.59 4.83 17.18
CA LEU A 297 -24.74 5.85 18.24
C LEU A 297 -23.78 7.03 18.05
N ASN A 298 -22.90 6.97 17.06
CA ASN A 298 -21.85 7.97 16.83
C ASN A 298 -22.14 8.84 15.61
N VAL A 299 -21.52 10.03 15.59
CA VAL A 299 -21.49 10.91 14.42
C VAL A 299 -20.97 10.14 13.22
N MET A 300 -21.82 9.96 12.23
CA MET A 300 -21.54 9.20 11.02
C MET A 300 -21.55 10.12 9.80
N GLU A 301 -20.46 10.08 9.01
CA GLU A 301 -20.39 10.68 7.69
C GLU A 301 -20.65 9.61 6.61
N ALA A 302 -21.66 9.81 5.77
CA ALA A 302 -21.99 8.96 4.64
C ALA A 302 -21.77 9.68 3.32
N ASN A 303 -20.96 9.09 2.44
CA ASN A 303 -20.71 9.56 1.07
C ASN A 303 -21.26 8.53 0.10
N ILE A 304 -22.29 8.90 -0.65
CA ILE A 304 -22.97 8.02 -1.59
C ILE A 304 -22.83 8.58 -3.00
N LYS A 305 -22.26 7.78 -3.90
CA LYS A 305 -22.20 8.05 -5.32
C LYS A 305 -22.96 6.96 -6.07
N LEU A 306 -24.13 7.32 -6.59
CA LEU A 306 -24.97 6.41 -7.34
C LEU A 306 -24.54 6.39 -8.80
N LEU A 307 -24.27 5.18 -9.28
CA LEU A 307 -24.05 4.91 -10.70
C LEU A 307 -25.41 4.78 -11.38
N ALA A 308 -25.52 5.21 -12.63
CA ALA A 308 -26.75 5.05 -13.40
C ALA A 308 -26.98 3.57 -13.68
N LYS A 309 -28.21 3.07 -13.50
CA LYS A 309 -28.59 1.74 -14.02
C LYS A 309 -28.31 1.71 -15.52
N ASP A 310 -28.13 0.52 -16.08
CA ASP A 310 -28.06 0.30 -17.54
C ASP A 310 -29.35 0.74 -18.29
N SER A 311 -30.29 1.42 -17.62
CA SER A 311 -31.49 2.01 -18.19
C SER A 311 -31.33 3.54 -18.29
N PRO A 312 -31.53 4.13 -19.48
CA PRO A 312 -31.40 5.57 -19.73
C PRO A 312 -32.44 6.45 -19.01
N TYR A 313 -33.40 5.88 -18.27
CA TYR A 313 -34.49 6.60 -17.60
C TYR A 313 -34.55 6.40 -16.07
N GLY A 314 -33.60 5.67 -15.48
CA GLY A 314 -33.55 5.49 -14.02
C GLY A 314 -32.77 6.61 -13.35
N ASP A 315 -33.46 7.60 -12.81
CA ASP A 315 -32.86 8.76 -12.11
C ASP A 315 -32.37 8.46 -10.68
N ASN A 316 -32.59 7.23 -10.20
CA ASN A 316 -32.32 6.76 -8.83
C ASN A 316 -33.07 7.55 -7.73
N LEU A 317 -34.06 8.38 -8.06
CA LEU A 317 -34.74 9.24 -7.09
C LEU A 317 -35.53 8.43 -6.06
N ASP A 318 -36.26 7.39 -6.49
CA ASP A 318 -37.00 6.52 -5.58
C ASP A 318 -36.11 5.97 -4.46
N TYR A 319 -34.96 5.39 -4.83
CA TYR A 319 -33.97 4.89 -3.89
C TYR A 319 -33.42 5.97 -2.93
N ILE A 320 -33.24 7.22 -3.42
CA ILE A 320 -32.76 8.33 -2.60
C ILE A 320 -33.80 8.75 -1.55
N TYR A 321 -35.10 8.70 -1.90
CA TYR A 321 -36.17 9.17 -1.02
C TYR A 321 -36.75 8.09 -0.11
N THR A 322 -36.62 6.80 -0.45
CA THR A 322 -37.23 5.70 0.33
C THR A 322 -36.18 4.90 1.10
N GLU A 323 -35.19 4.34 0.40
CA GLU A 323 -34.22 3.40 0.97
C GLU A 323 -33.13 4.09 1.79
N LEU A 324 -32.54 5.19 1.28
CA LEU A 324 -31.45 5.87 1.98
C LEU A 324 -31.85 6.44 3.35
N PRO A 325 -33.00 7.14 3.52
CA PRO A 325 -33.39 7.67 4.81
C PRO A 325 -33.67 6.56 5.84
N ALA A 326 -34.25 5.44 5.40
CA ALA A 326 -34.49 4.28 6.26
C ALA A 326 -33.16 3.64 6.72
N ALA A 327 -32.22 3.45 5.79
CA ALA A 327 -30.94 2.81 6.06
C ALA A 327 -29.94 3.70 6.83
N LEU A 328 -30.09 5.02 6.73
CA LEU A 328 -29.18 6.03 7.30
C LEU A 328 -29.86 6.97 8.29
N SER A 329 -30.85 6.46 9.03
CA SER A 329 -31.63 7.22 10.03
C SER A 329 -30.82 7.90 11.13
N HIS A 330 -29.55 7.53 11.33
CA HIS A 330 -28.65 8.06 12.38
C HIS A 330 -27.48 8.89 11.83
N VAL A 331 -27.45 9.16 10.52
CA VAL A 331 -26.34 9.86 9.86
C VAL A 331 -26.39 11.37 10.14
N HIS A 332 -25.23 11.93 10.50
CA HIS A 332 -25.10 13.36 10.79
C HIS A 332 -24.72 14.18 9.56
N LYS A 333 -24.01 13.58 8.62
CA LYS A 333 -23.59 14.23 7.38
C LYS A 333 -23.71 13.27 6.22
N LEU A 334 -24.57 13.62 5.27
CA LEU A 334 -24.83 12.85 4.08
C LEU A 334 -24.45 13.67 2.84
N SER A 335 -23.61 13.09 1.98
CA SER A 335 -23.26 13.66 0.67
C SER A 335 -23.70 12.68 -0.40
N ILE A 336 -24.61 13.09 -1.29
CA ILE A 336 -25.12 12.25 -2.38
C ILE A 336 -24.69 12.85 -3.73
N THR A 337 -24.14 12.01 -4.60
CA THR A 337 -23.80 12.35 -5.98
C THR A 337 -24.42 11.34 -6.93
N SER A 338 -25.03 11.80 -8.02
CA SER A 338 -25.63 10.94 -9.05
C SER A 338 -25.15 11.39 -10.44
N GLY A 339 -25.04 10.47 -11.39
CA GLY A 339 -24.55 10.79 -12.74
C GLY A 339 -25.44 11.71 -13.57
N LEU A 340 -26.73 11.83 -13.19
CA LEU A 340 -27.74 12.64 -13.91
C LEU A 340 -27.95 14.03 -13.30
N PHE A 341 -27.45 14.28 -12.08
CA PHE A 341 -27.64 15.56 -11.38
C PHE A 341 -26.36 15.95 -10.63
N GLY A 342 -26.00 17.24 -10.71
CA GLY A 342 -24.92 17.81 -9.89
C GLY A 342 -25.14 17.54 -8.39
N LEU A 343 -24.04 17.51 -7.64
CA LEU A 343 -23.97 17.26 -6.19
C LEU A 343 -25.25 17.65 -5.42
N PHE A 344 -25.99 16.66 -4.92
CA PHE A 344 -27.02 16.91 -3.93
C PHE A 344 -26.36 16.84 -2.54
N PHE A 345 -26.06 18.02 -1.97
CA PHE A 345 -25.79 18.12 -0.55
C PHE A 345 -27.13 18.05 0.19
N ILE A 346 -27.61 16.83 0.45
CA ILE A 346 -28.70 16.63 1.40
C ILE A 346 -28.04 16.61 2.79
N SER A 347 -27.82 17.81 3.34
CA SER A 347 -27.49 17.93 4.76
C SER A 347 -28.78 17.71 5.54
N TYR A 348 -29.07 16.46 5.91
CA TYR A 348 -29.96 16.22 7.04
C TYR A 348 -29.18 16.66 8.29
N ILE A 349 -29.36 17.92 8.67
CA ILE A 349 -29.09 18.34 10.04
C ILE A 349 -30.35 17.91 10.80
N PHE A 350 -30.26 16.81 11.54
CA PHE A 350 -31.20 16.52 12.61
C PHE A 350 -30.81 17.32 13.85
#